data_AF-A0A7C9DCS5-F1
#
_entry.id   AF-A0A7C9DCS5-F1
#
_cell.length_a   1.000
_cell.length_b   1.000
_cell.length_c   1.000
_cell.angle_alpha   90.00
_cell.angle_beta   90.00
_cell.angle_gamma   90.00
#
_symmetry.space_group_name_H-M   'P 1'
#
loop_
_entity.id
_entity.type
_entity.pdbx_description
1 polymer ?
#
loop_
_entity_poly.entity_id
_entity_poly.type
_entity_poly.pdbx_seq_one_letter_code
_entity_poly.pdbx_strand_id
1 'polypeptide(L)'
;KGLKEVLVADVAHAESLLAHAMAKRATAMTNSNSQSSRSQCIINIRCVVGENDGEGESGVNGAVLTFVDLAGAEREKKTGNQGGRLLESNFINNTSMIFGVCLRS
;
A
#
# COMPACT_ATOMS: atom_id res chain seq x y z
N LYS A 1 4.98 -12.02 5.95
CA LYS A 1 6.34 -12.37 5.47
C LYS A 1 6.62 -11.57 4.21
N GLY A 2 7.75 -10.85 4.11
CA GLY A 2 8.10 -10.00 2.96
C GLY A 2 8.06 -8.49 3.20
N LEU A 3 7.62 -8.04 4.38
CA LEU A 3 7.72 -6.63 4.80
C LEU A 3 9.16 -6.34 5.25
N LYS A 4 9.77 -5.28 4.71
CA LYS A 4 11.07 -4.76 5.16
C LYS A 4 10.83 -3.47 5.93
N GLU A 5 11.20 -3.46 7.20
CA GLU A 5 11.22 -2.25 8.02
C GLU A 5 12.64 -1.69 8.05
N VAL A 6 12.77 -0.36 7.99
CA VAL A 6 14.07 0.33 7.94
C VAL A 6 13.99 1.55 8.84
N LEU A 7 15.02 1.77 9.68
CA LEU A 7 15.14 2.99 10.46
C LEU A 7 15.44 4.17 9.54
N VAL A 8 14.66 5.23 9.70
CA VAL A 8 14.81 6.47 8.94
C VAL A 8 15.66 7.43 9.78
N ALA A 9 16.79 7.86 9.23
CA ALA A 9 17.75 8.72 9.93
C ALA A 9 17.42 10.21 9.75
N ASP A 10 16.95 10.58 8.57
CA ASP A 10 16.61 11.95 8.19
C ASP A 10 15.57 11.95 7.06
N VAL A 11 15.11 13.14 6.68
CA VAL A 11 14.10 13.34 5.64
C VAL A 11 14.58 12.85 4.26
N ALA A 12 15.85 13.08 3.91
CA ALA A 12 16.38 12.69 2.60
C ALA A 12 16.44 11.15 2.45
N HIS A 13 16.81 10.44 3.52
CA HIS A 13 16.75 8.98 3.56
C HIS A 13 15.30 8.49 3.42
N ALA A 14 14.34 9.14 4.07
CA ALA A 14 12.93 8.81 3.95
C ALA A 14 12.43 8.96 2.50
N GLU A 15 12.75 10.08 1.85
CA GLU A 15 12.37 10.36 0.46
C GLU A 15 12.97 9.34 -0.51
N SER A 16 14.24 8.97 -0.33
CA SER A 16 14.90 7.95 -1.15
C SER A 16 14.24 6.57 -0.99
N LEU A 17 13.92 6.18 0.25
CA LEU A 17 13.20 4.92 0.52
C LEU A 17 11.81 4.91 -0.11
N LEU A 18 11.08 6.04 -0.03
CA LEU A 18 9.77 6.20 -0.66
C LEU A 18 9.87 6.11 -2.18
N ALA A 19 10.84 6.76 -2.80
CA ALA A 19 11.06 6.69 -4.25
C ALA A 19 11.36 5.25 -4.71
N HIS A 20 12.18 4.52 -3.96
CA HIS A 20 12.47 3.11 -4.25
C HIS A 20 11.23 2.21 -4.06
N ALA A 21 10.43 2.46 -3.01
CA ALA A 21 9.19 1.73 -2.78
C ALA A 21 8.17 1.98 -3.92
N MET A 22 8.07 3.23 -4.37
CA MET A 22 7.22 3.61 -5.51
C MET A 22 7.71 2.98 -6.82
N ALA A 23 9.02 2.90 -7.06
CA ALA A 23 9.57 2.25 -8.24
C ALA A 23 9.33 0.73 -8.27
N LYS A 24 9.25 0.08 -7.11
CA LYS A 24 8.92 -1.36 -6.98
C LYS A 24 7.44 -1.68 -7.11
N ARG A 25 6.58 -0.67 -7.14
CA ARG A 25 5.14 -0.87 -7.37
C ARG A 25 4.93 -1.42 -8.77
N ALA A 26 4.17 -2.52 -8.86
CA ALA A 26 3.91 -3.17 -10.14
C ALA A 26 2.98 -2.30 -11.00
N THR A 27 3.54 -1.66 -12.03
CA THR A 27 2.80 -0.87 -13.03
C THR A 27 2.56 -1.73 -14.28
N ALA A 28 1.55 -2.59 -14.25
CA ALA A 28 1.13 -3.32 -15.45
C ALA A 28 0.11 -2.48 -16.25
N MET A 29 0.49 -2.07 -17.47
CA MET A 29 -0.30 -1.18 -18.35
C MET A 29 -1.54 -1.86 -18.93
N THR A 30 -2.68 -1.14 -19.07
CA THR A 30 -3.87 -1.61 -19.81
C THR A 30 -4.38 -0.69 -20.89
N ASN A 31 -5.17 -1.28 -21.80
CA ASN A 31 -5.80 -0.62 -22.94
C ASN A 31 -6.88 0.42 -22.56
N SER A 32 -7.17 0.62 -21.26
CA SER A 32 -8.10 1.65 -20.78
C SER A 32 -7.49 2.58 -19.73
N ASN A 33 -6.28 2.28 -19.24
CA ASN A 33 -5.52 3.17 -18.38
C ASN A 33 -4.02 2.88 -18.55
N SER A 34 -3.29 3.80 -19.20
CA SER A 34 -1.84 3.67 -19.38
C SER A 34 -1.05 3.81 -18.06
N GLN A 35 -1.74 4.15 -16.97
CA GLN A 35 -1.23 4.48 -15.65
C GLN A 35 -2.08 3.86 -14.51
N SER A 36 -2.79 2.74 -14.70
CA SER A 36 -3.48 2.10 -13.56
C SER A 36 -2.50 1.35 -12.66
N SER A 37 -2.46 1.74 -11.39
CA SER A 37 -1.96 0.93 -10.28
C SER A 37 -2.75 -0.38 -10.25
N ARG A 38 -2.20 -1.46 -10.79
CA ARG A 38 -2.82 -2.80 -10.69
C ARG A 38 -2.42 -3.54 -9.42
N SER A 39 -1.45 -3.01 -8.70
CA SER A 39 -1.12 -3.38 -7.33
C SER A 39 -1.62 -2.33 -6.34
N GLN A 40 -2.02 -2.78 -5.16
CA GLN A 40 -2.20 -1.89 -4.00
C GLN A 40 -0.83 -1.64 -3.34
N CYS A 41 -0.61 -0.43 -2.84
CA CYS A 41 0.59 -0.06 -2.11
C CYS A 41 0.21 0.45 -0.72
N ILE A 42 0.80 -0.17 0.31
CA ILE A 42 0.62 0.24 1.71
C ILE A 42 2.01 0.55 2.28
N ILE A 43 2.18 1.78 2.76
CA ILE A 43 3.42 2.24 3.41
C ILE A 43 3.07 2.68 4.82
N ASN A 44 3.77 2.10 5.81
CA ASN A 44 3.65 2.49 7.21
C ASN A 44 4.88 3.29 7.63
N ILE A 45 4.66 4.48 8.17
CA ILE A 45 5.67 5.27 8.87
C ILE A 45 5.32 5.21 10.35
N ARG A 46 6.24 4.67 11.16
CA ARG A 46 6.05 4.52 12.60
C ARG A 46 6.97 5.48 13.34
N CYS A 47 6.40 6.32 14.18
CA CYS A 47 7.17 7.02 15.20
C CYS A 47 7.41 6.04 16.34
N VAL A 48 8.68 5.77 16.66
CA VAL A 48 9.04 5.00 17.85
C VAL A 48 9.52 6.00 18.89
N VAL A 49 8.71 6.23 19.92
CA VAL A 49 9.14 6.98 21.09
C VAL A 49 9.88 6.00 21.99
N GLY A 50 11.20 6.14 22.08
CA GLY A 50 11.98 5.43 23.08
C GLY A 50 11.82 6.14 24.42
N GLU A 51 11.31 5.45 25.44
CA GLU A 51 11.57 5.86 26.82
C GLU A 51 13.07 5.70 27.05
N ASN A 52 13.74 6.80 27.33
CA ASN A 52 15.16 6.82 27.63
C ASN A 52 15.45 6.50 29.10
N ASP A 53 14.46 6.11 29.90
CA ASP A 53 14.61 5.88 31.33
C ASP A 53 14.12 4.47 31.69
N GLY A 54 14.97 3.76 32.45
CA GLY A 54 14.85 2.33 32.69
C GLY A 54 13.59 1.87 33.41
N GLU A 55 13.39 0.56 33.31
CA GLU A 55 12.41 -0.25 34.03
C GLU A 55 10.94 -0.04 33.63
N GLY A 56 10.42 -0.93 32.77
CA GLY A 56 8.98 -1.09 32.58
C GLY A 56 8.65 -1.66 31.21
N GLU A 57 7.75 -2.63 31.17
CA GLU A 57 7.32 -3.35 29.97
C GLU A 57 6.99 -2.40 28.80
N SER A 58 7.76 -2.51 27.71
CA SER A 58 7.73 -1.60 26.56
C SER A 58 6.37 -1.54 25.84
N GLY A 59 5.49 -0.68 26.32
CA GLY A 59 4.33 -0.23 25.56
C GLY A 59 4.80 0.68 24.44
N VAL A 60 4.90 0.16 23.21
CA VAL A 60 5.15 0.95 22.00
C VAL A 60 3.97 1.89 21.75
N ASN A 61 3.91 3.00 22.50
CA ASN A 61 2.99 4.13 22.28
C ASN A 61 3.46 4.98 21.08
N GLY A 62 3.81 4.30 19.99
CA GLY A 62 4.24 4.92 18.75
C GLY A 62 3.05 5.27 17.86
N ALA A 63 3.00 6.50 17.36
CA ALA A 63 2.06 6.85 16.31
C ALA A 63 2.43 6.13 15.00
N VAL A 64 1.44 5.55 14.31
CA VAL A 64 1.62 4.98 12.97
C VAL A 64 0.83 5.83 11.99
N LEU A 65 1.51 6.33 10.97
CA LEU A 65 0.90 6.94 9.80
C LEU A 65 0.95 5.94 8.64
N THR A 66 -0.22 5.58 8.12
CA THR A 66 -0.34 4.63 7.01
C THR A 66 -0.78 5.35 5.74
N PHE A 67 0.06 5.29 4.71
CA PHE A 67 -0.30 5.71 3.35
C PHE A 67 -0.81 4.50 2.58
N VAL A 68 -1.99 4.61 2.00
CA VAL A 68 -2.62 3.56 1.21
C VAL A 68 -2.95 4.11 -0.18
N ASP A 69 -2.36 3.50 -1.20
CA ASP A 69 -2.72 3.70 -2.61
C ASP A 69 -3.39 2.43 -3.13
N LEU A 70 -4.70 2.50 -3.35
CA LEU A 70 -5.50 1.36 -3.79
C LEU A 70 -5.54 1.26 -5.31
N ALA A 71 -5.57 0.01 -5.79
CA ALA A 71 -5.73 -0.26 -7.21
C ALA A 71 -7.08 0.26 -7.72
N GLY A 72 -7.09 0.72 -8.97
CA GLY A 72 -8.30 1.24 -9.60
C GLY A 72 -9.37 0.16 -9.76
N ALA A 73 -10.57 0.40 -9.21
CA ALA A 73 -11.73 -0.45 -9.43
C ALA A 73 -12.41 -0.06 -10.75
N GLU A 74 -12.40 -0.96 -11.74
CA GLU A 74 -12.84 -0.70 -13.11
C GLU A 74 -13.92 -1.71 -13.52
N ARG A 75 -14.99 -1.23 -14.16
CA ARG A 75 -16.11 -2.09 -14.59
C ARG A 75 -15.70 -2.93 -15.80
N GLU A 76 -15.82 -4.26 -15.68
CA GLU A 76 -15.44 -5.25 -16.70
C GLU A 76 -15.97 -4.93 -18.11
N LYS A 77 -17.21 -4.43 -18.23
CA LYS A 77 -17.85 -4.13 -19.52
C LYS A 77 -17.12 -3.07 -20.35
N LYS A 78 -16.21 -2.28 -19.76
CA LYS A 78 -15.46 -1.22 -20.47
C LYS A 78 -14.00 -1.58 -20.75
N THR A 79 -13.45 -2.64 -20.16
CA THR A 79 -12.01 -2.93 -20.22
C THR A 79 -11.64 -3.99 -21.27
N GLY A 80 -12.60 -4.85 -21.67
CA GLY A 80 -12.34 -5.93 -22.64
C GLY A 80 -11.34 -6.97 -22.13
N ASN A 81 -11.12 -7.06 -20.82
CA ASN A 81 -10.16 -8.00 -20.22
C ASN A 81 -10.61 -9.46 -20.42
N GLN A 82 -9.66 -10.34 -20.74
CA GLN A 82 -9.90 -11.78 -20.95
C GLN A 82 -8.87 -12.64 -20.22
N GLY A 83 -9.19 -13.90 -19.94
CA GLY A 83 -8.27 -14.87 -19.33
C GLY A 83 -7.73 -14.39 -17.97
N GLY A 84 -6.41 -14.53 -17.74
CA GLY A 84 -5.77 -14.12 -16.49
C GLY A 84 -5.96 -12.65 -16.13
N ARG A 85 -6.13 -11.78 -17.13
CA ARG A 85 -6.39 -10.35 -16.96
C ARG A 85 -7.76 -10.08 -16.32
N LEU A 86 -8.75 -10.93 -16.63
CA LEU A 86 -10.09 -10.84 -16.07
C LEU A 86 -10.10 -11.28 -14.60
N LEU A 87 -9.37 -12.37 -14.29
CA LEU A 87 -9.20 -12.85 -12.92
C LEU A 87 -8.54 -11.80 -12.03
N GLU A 88 -7.47 -11.15 -12.53
CA GLU A 88 -6.80 -10.04 -11.84
C GLU A 88 -7.76 -8.87 -11.58
N SER A 89 -8.48 -8.40 -12.61
CA SER A 89 -9.45 -7.29 -12.45
C SER A 89 -10.57 -7.63 -11.46
N ASN A 90 -11.06 -8.88 -11.46
CA ASN A 90 -12.06 -9.32 -10.49
C ASN A 90 -11.52 -9.33 -9.06
N PHE A 91 -10.28 -9.77 -8.88
CA PHE A 91 -9.62 -9.71 -7.57
C PHE A 91 -9.49 -8.27 -7.08
N ILE A 92 -9.01 -7.35 -7.92
CA ILE A 92 -8.89 -5.92 -7.59
C ILE A 92 -10.25 -5.34 -7.18
N ASN A 93 -11.29 -5.54 -8.01
CA ASN A 93 -12.62 -5.02 -7.74
C ASN A 93 -13.20 -5.57 -6.42
N ASN A 94 -13.01 -6.86 -6.15
CA ASN A 94 -13.44 -7.48 -4.90
C ASN A 94 -12.73 -6.85 -3.69
N THR A 95 -11.41 -6.71 -3.74
CA THR A 95 -10.66 -6.11 -2.63
C THR A 95 -11.10 -4.67 -2.34
N SER A 96 -11.36 -3.85 -3.36
CA SER A 96 -11.86 -2.48 -3.19
C SER A 96 -13.29 -2.44 -2.64
N MET A 97 -14.16 -3.39 -3.04
CA MET A 97 -15.51 -3.52 -2.50
C MET A 97 -15.49 -3.86 -1.00
N ILE A 98 -14.69 -4.86 -0.61
CA ILE A 98 -14.55 -5.28 0.79
C ILE A 98 -13.97 -4.15 1.65
N PHE A 99 -12.93 -3.46 1.17
CA PHE A 99 -12.39 -2.29 1.86
C PHE A 99 -13.47 -1.24 2.11
N GLY A 100 -14.30 -0.93 1.10
CA GLY A 100 -15.43 -0.02 1.25
C GLY A 100 -16.47 -0.48 2.26
N VAL A 101 -16.70 -1.80 2.41
CA VAL A 101 -17.59 -2.35 3.45
C VAL A 101 -16.99 -2.15 4.84
N CYS A 102 -15.70 -2.43 5.03
CA CYS A 102 -15.01 -2.25 6.30
C CYS A 102 -14.96 -0.79 6.76
N LEU A 103 -14.96 0.18 5.84
CA LEU A 103 -15.03 1.60 6.21
C LEU A 103 -16.43 2.05 6.66
N ARG A 104 -17.47 1.28 6.36
CA ARG A 104 -18.86 1.60 6.73
C ARG A 104 -19.34 0.87 7.98
N SER A 105 -18.60 -0.14 8.44
CA SER A 105 -18.84 -0.85 9.70
C SER A 105 -18.22 -0.12 10.87
#